data_AF-E4PRQ6-F1
#
_entry.id   AF-E4PRQ6-F1
#
_cell.length_a   1.000
_cell.length_b   1.000
_cell.length_c   1.000
_cell.angle_alpha   90.00
_cell.angle_beta   90.00
_cell.angle_gamma   90.00
#
_symmetry.space_group_name_H-M   'P 1'
#
loop_
_entity.id
_entity.type
_entity.pdbx_description
1 polymer ?
#
loop_
_entity_poly.entity_id
_entity_poly.type
_entity_poly.pdbx_seq_one_letter_code
_entity_poly.pdbx_strand_id
1 'polypeptide(L)'
;MMKLNKALATVALAGSVAAMSAPAMARDTISIVGSSTVYPFATVVAERFGTKTDFSTPKLESTGSGGGLKLFCQGIGTQHPDITNASRRMKTSELELCQSNGVTDITEFRIGSDGIVIASSKEAENLDITLEQLFLALGSKVPVNGEWVANPNKNWSDVDSSLPNKPIRVMGPPPTSGTRDSFNELALAAGCDQLPEAANLGKDEHASICESVREDGAFIEAGENDNLIVQKLIGDTGMYGVFGYSFLEENADRLQAATLNGMIPTAEAIAADEYPVARSLFFYVKKAHVGVVPGIQEYIGEFISNAAMGQNGYLKDVGLIVPPRAALMDLMDKAESMPNLTLDELK
;
A
#
# COMPACT_ATOMS: atom_id res chain seq x y z
N MET A 1 -40.46 33.90 82.40
CA MET A 1 -40.08 34.81 81.31
C MET A 1 -38.61 34.59 80.99
N MET A 2 -38.28 33.97 79.85
CA MET A 2 -37.17 34.38 78.98
C MET A 2 -37.35 33.62 77.65
N LYS A 3 -37.40 34.35 76.54
CA LYS A 3 -37.67 33.84 75.19
C LYS A 3 -36.38 33.35 74.50
N LEU A 4 -36.57 32.40 73.60
CA LEU A 4 -35.64 31.78 72.65
C LEU A 4 -34.63 32.74 71.99
N ASN A 5 -33.44 32.21 71.68
CA ASN A 5 -32.84 32.38 70.34
C ASN A 5 -32.15 31.09 69.89
N LYS A 6 -32.42 30.72 68.62
CA LYS A 6 -32.00 29.51 67.93
C LYS A 6 -30.50 29.53 67.60
N ALA A 7 -29.81 28.41 67.81
CA ALA A 7 -28.58 28.09 67.09
C ALA A 7 -28.79 26.74 66.39
N LEU A 8 -28.96 26.79 65.07
CA LEU A 8 -28.90 25.61 64.21
C LEU A 8 -27.44 25.15 64.16
N ALA A 9 -27.17 23.92 64.60
CA ALA A 9 -25.97 23.19 64.26
C ALA A 9 -26.30 22.26 63.08
N THR A 10 -25.99 22.71 61.86
CA THR A 10 -25.97 21.85 60.67
C THR A 10 -24.52 21.56 60.34
N VAL A 11 -24.09 20.33 60.61
CA VAL A 11 -22.77 19.82 60.23
C VAL A 11 -22.75 19.70 58.70
N ALA A 12 -22.03 20.59 58.04
CA ALA A 12 -21.70 20.45 56.62
C ALA A 12 -20.63 19.37 56.49
N LEU A 13 -21.05 18.17 56.07
CA LEU A 13 -20.15 17.09 55.70
C LEU A 13 -19.45 17.52 54.39
N ALA A 14 -18.19 17.95 54.49
CA ALA A 14 -17.34 18.18 53.34
C ALA A 14 -17.04 16.84 52.67
N GLY A 15 -17.87 16.47 51.69
CA GLY A 15 -17.62 15.34 50.81
C GLY A 15 -16.49 15.68 49.85
N SER A 16 -15.27 15.29 50.20
CA SER A 16 -14.16 15.22 49.26
C SER A 16 -14.47 14.14 48.22
N VAL A 17 -15.03 14.54 47.08
CA VAL A 17 -15.09 13.72 45.87
C VAL A 17 -13.65 13.64 45.36
N ALA A 18 -12.92 12.62 45.79
CA ALA A 18 -11.72 12.21 45.09
C ALA A 18 -12.17 11.72 43.70
N ALA A 19 -11.95 12.54 42.67
CA ALA A 19 -12.05 12.09 41.30
C ALA A 19 -10.97 11.02 41.11
N MET A 20 -11.36 9.75 41.25
CA MET A 20 -10.51 8.64 40.86
C MET A 20 -10.41 8.68 39.34
N SER A 21 -9.34 9.30 38.84
CA SER A 21 -8.87 9.08 37.47
C SER A 21 -8.52 7.59 37.36
N ALA A 22 -9.45 6.81 36.81
CA ALA A 22 -9.15 5.45 36.40
C ALA A 22 -7.90 5.51 35.49
N PRO A 23 -6.87 4.71 35.75
CA PRO A 23 -5.74 4.65 34.84
C PRO A 23 -6.30 4.27 33.46
N ALA A 24 -5.98 5.06 32.45
CA ALA A 24 -6.24 4.67 31.08
C ALA A 24 -5.47 3.36 30.86
N MET A 25 -6.18 2.24 30.90
CA MET A 25 -5.59 0.94 30.63
C MET A 25 -4.97 1.01 29.24
N ALA A 26 -3.65 0.81 29.17
CA ALA A 26 -3.01 0.61 27.89
C ALA A 26 -3.71 -0.56 27.19
N ARG A 27 -3.95 -0.43 25.88
CA ARG A 27 -4.47 -1.56 25.11
C ARG A 27 -3.39 -2.64 25.03
N ASP A 28 -3.80 -3.90 25.08
CA ASP A 28 -2.90 -5.06 24.98
C ASP A 28 -2.72 -5.54 23.53
N THR A 29 -3.09 -4.70 22.54
CA THR A 29 -3.05 -5.07 21.13
C THR A 29 -2.59 -3.87 20.30
N ILE A 30 -1.62 -4.11 19.42
CA ILE A 30 -1.12 -3.12 18.46
C ILE A 30 -2.22 -2.80 17.45
N SER A 31 -2.46 -1.52 17.16
CA SER A 31 -3.37 -1.06 16.11
C SER A 31 -2.59 -0.47 14.95
N ILE A 32 -2.83 -1.03 13.78
CA ILE A 32 -2.19 -0.68 12.52
C ILE A 32 -3.25 -0.23 11.53
N VAL A 33 -3.05 0.90 10.88
CA VAL A 33 -3.93 1.41 9.81
C VAL A 33 -3.15 1.69 8.55
N GLY A 34 -3.83 1.88 7.41
CA GLY A 34 -3.26 2.61 6.27
C GLY A 34 -3.38 1.87 4.94
N SER A 35 -2.29 1.83 4.18
CA SER A 35 -2.25 1.32 2.80
C SER A 35 -2.86 -0.07 2.63
N SER A 36 -3.75 -0.20 1.63
CA SER A 36 -4.30 -1.49 1.16
C SER A 36 -3.22 -2.37 0.53
N THR A 37 -2.20 -1.78 -0.08
CA THR A 37 -1.04 -2.48 -0.67
C THR A 37 -0.19 -3.17 0.36
N VAL A 38 0.06 -2.47 1.48
CA VAL A 38 0.89 -3.02 2.56
C VAL A 38 0.09 -3.97 3.45
N TYR A 39 -1.24 -3.88 3.41
CA TYR A 39 -2.17 -4.69 4.20
C TYR A 39 -1.91 -6.21 4.11
N PRO A 40 -1.78 -6.85 2.93
CA PRO A 40 -1.49 -8.28 2.84
C PRO A 40 -0.16 -8.66 3.50
N PHE A 41 0.92 -7.88 3.29
CA PHE A 41 2.21 -8.14 3.92
C PHE A 41 2.16 -8.01 5.44
N ALA A 42 1.55 -6.92 5.93
CA ALA A 42 1.38 -6.66 7.36
C ALA A 42 0.47 -7.70 8.03
N THR A 43 -0.52 -8.24 7.33
CA THR A 43 -1.39 -9.32 7.83
C THR A 43 -0.58 -10.59 8.07
N VAL A 44 0.23 -11.01 7.10
CA VAL A 44 1.07 -12.22 7.25
C VAL A 44 2.09 -12.04 8.38
N VAL A 45 2.67 -10.85 8.53
CA VAL A 45 3.58 -10.54 9.66
C VAL A 45 2.83 -10.60 10.99
N ALA A 46 1.64 -9.99 11.09
CA ALA A 46 0.84 -9.95 12.30
C ALA A 46 0.40 -11.36 12.75
N GLU A 47 -0.03 -12.21 11.82
CA GLU A 47 -0.41 -13.60 12.10
C GLU A 47 0.77 -14.42 12.62
N ARG A 48 1.93 -14.30 11.96
CA ARG A 48 3.16 -14.99 12.41
C ARG A 48 3.65 -14.46 13.74
N PHE A 49 3.58 -13.16 13.96
CA PHE A 49 3.92 -12.50 15.22
C PHE A 49 3.04 -13.03 16.37
N GLY A 50 1.72 -13.05 16.21
CA GLY A 50 0.79 -13.55 17.23
C GLY A 50 0.89 -15.07 17.46
N THR A 51 1.37 -15.82 16.47
CA THR A 51 1.61 -17.28 16.61
C THR A 51 2.95 -17.60 17.29
N LYS A 52 3.96 -16.76 17.10
CA LYS A 52 5.34 -16.99 17.58
C LYS A 52 5.65 -16.36 18.94
N THR A 53 4.84 -15.40 19.37
CA THR A 53 5.08 -14.61 20.58
C THR A 53 3.91 -14.72 21.55
N ASP A 54 4.11 -14.25 22.78
CA ASP A 54 3.04 -14.17 23.78
C ASP A 54 2.17 -12.89 23.62
N PHE A 55 2.46 -12.05 22.62
CA PHE A 55 1.71 -10.83 22.35
C PHE A 55 0.45 -11.11 21.53
N SER A 56 -0.60 -10.31 21.75
CA SER A 56 -1.81 -10.36 20.93
C SER A 56 -1.51 -10.04 19.47
N THR A 57 -2.15 -10.77 18.55
CA THR A 57 -2.11 -10.47 17.11
C THR A 57 -2.53 -9.01 16.85
N PRO A 58 -1.71 -8.20 16.16
CA PRO A 58 -2.05 -6.83 15.79
C PRO A 58 -3.40 -6.73 15.08
N LYS A 59 -4.14 -5.65 15.33
CA LYS A 59 -5.37 -5.32 14.62
C LYS A 59 -5.05 -4.41 13.43
N LEU A 60 -5.37 -4.86 12.22
CA LEU A 60 -5.12 -4.13 10.98
C LEU A 60 -6.41 -3.60 10.35
N GLU A 61 -6.40 -2.34 9.91
CA GLU A 61 -7.49 -1.74 9.15
C GLU A 61 -6.95 -1.04 7.89
N SER A 62 -7.44 -1.47 6.71
CA SER A 62 -7.13 -0.80 5.44
C SER A 62 -7.92 0.51 5.34
N THR A 63 -7.22 1.65 5.29
CA THR A 63 -7.80 3.00 5.24
C THR A 63 -7.17 3.87 4.15
N GLY A 64 -6.30 3.29 3.32
CA GLY A 64 -5.45 4.00 2.36
C GLY A 64 -4.31 4.78 3.04
N SER A 65 -3.21 5.02 2.33
CA SER A 65 -2.02 5.67 2.89
C SER A 65 -2.32 7.04 3.53
N GLY A 66 -3.06 7.90 2.83
CA GLY A 66 -3.44 9.22 3.35
C GLY A 66 -4.47 9.17 4.49
N GLY A 67 -5.43 8.25 4.43
CA GLY A 67 -6.41 8.04 5.51
C GLY A 67 -5.75 7.52 6.78
N GLY A 68 -4.87 6.53 6.65
CA GLY A 68 -4.09 5.97 7.75
C GLY A 68 -3.18 7.00 8.41
N LEU A 69 -2.42 7.77 7.62
CA LEU A 69 -1.58 8.86 8.13
C LEU A 69 -2.41 9.92 8.86
N LYS A 70 -3.59 10.28 8.33
CA LYS A 70 -4.50 11.21 9.01
C LYS A 70 -4.95 10.68 10.36
N LEU A 71 -5.34 9.40 10.46
CA LEU A 71 -5.75 8.78 11.73
C LEU A 71 -4.57 8.67 12.71
N PHE A 72 -3.41 8.26 12.23
CA PHE A 72 -2.18 8.14 12.99
C PHE A 72 -1.74 9.49 13.60
N CYS A 73 -1.81 10.58 12.83
CA CYS A 73 -1.43 11.91 13.25
C CYS A 73 -2.43 12.62 14.17
N GLN A 74 -3.55 12.00 14.59
CA GLN A 74 -4.56 12.67 15.43
C GLN A 74 -4.14 12.86 16.90
N GLY A 75 -3.08 12.19 17.35
CA GLY A 75 -2.53 12.37 18.70
C GLY A 75 -1.78 11.16 19.24
N ILE A 76 -1.27 11.30 20.46
CA ILE A 76 -0.47 10.27 21.16
C ILE A 76 -1.29 9.40 22.13
N GLY A 77 -2.58 9.66 22.29
CA GLY A 77 -3.44 8.79 23.11
C GLY A 77 -3.55 7.38 22.53
N THR A 78 -3.75 6.37 23.38
CA THR A 78 -3.84 4.94 23.01
C THR A 78 -5.06 4.60 22.15
N GLN A 79 -6.01 5.53 22.00
CA GLN A 79 -7.11 5.43 21.05
C GLN A 79 -6.68 5.63 19.59
N HIS A 80 -5.52 6.26 19.35
CA HIS A 80 -4.98 6.47 18.00
C HIS A 80 -4.10 5.29 17.57
N PRO A 81 -3.95 5.01 16.27
CA PRO A 81 -3.09 3.93 15.79
C PRO A 81 -1.63 4.06 16.25
N ASP A 82 -0.98 2.92 16.50
CA ASP A 82 0.45 2.83 16.87
C ASP A 82 1.35 2.90 15.65
N ILE A 83 0.88 2.28 14.56
CA ILE A 83 1.60 2.14 13.30
C ILE A 83 0.68 2.56 12.16
N THR A 84 1.22 3.23 11.15
CA THR A 84 0.52 3.40 9.87
C THR A 84 1.37 2.89 8.71
N ASN A 85 0.77 2.05 7.89
CA ASN A 85 1.35 1.58 6.64
C ASN A 85 1.10 2.60 5.52
N ALA A 86 2.05 2.73 4.59
CA ALA A 86 1.92 3.60 3.44
C ALA A 86 2.57 3.00 2.20
N SER A 87 1.94 3.19 1.04
CA SER A 87 2.44 2.80 -0.28
C SER A 87 3.09 3.97 -1.04
N ARG A 88 3.51 4.96 -0.28
CA ARG A 88 4.33 6.10 -0.68
C ARG A 88 4.96 6.70 0.56
N ARG A 89 6.02 7.48 0.39
CA ARG A 89 6.60 8.22 1.51
C ARG A 89 5.59 9.23 2.09
N MET A 90 5.69 9.49 3.38
CA MET A 90 4.97 10.55 4.08
C MET A 90 5.31 11.90 3.46
N LYS A 91 4.29 12.73 3.24
CA LYS A 91 4.47 14.10 2.73
C LYS A 91 4.87 15.03 3.88
N THR A 92 5.59 16.10 3.56
CA THR A 92 5.93 17.16 4.53
C THR A 92 4.71 17.66 5.28
N SER A 93 3.60 17.93 4.58
CA SER A 93 2.34 18.38 5.18
C SER A 93 1.70 17.36 6.15
N GLU A 94 1.97 16.07 5.95
CA GLU A 94 1.47 15.01 6.85
C GLU A 94 2.33 14.93 8.12
N LEU A 95 3.65 15.08 7.99
CA LEU A 95 4.54 15.17 9.16
C LEU A 95 4.25 16.43 9.98
N GLU A 96 4.01 17.57 9.33
CA GLU A 96 3.61 18.82 10.00
C GLU A 96 2.29 18.66 10.77
N LEU A 97 1.29 17.98 10.18
CA LEU A 97 0.03 17.66 10.86
C LEU A 97 0.26 16.77 12.10
N CYS A 98 1.13 15.77 11.99
CA CYS A 98 1.53 14.93 13.11
C CYS A 98 2.14 15.79 14.24
N GLN A 99 3.11 16.65 13.91
CA GLN A 99 3.77 17.52 14.88
C GLN A 99 2.81 18.52 15.53
N SER A 100 1.89 19.12 14.78
CA SER A 100 0.90 20.05 15.33
C SER A 100 -0.05 19.39 16.34
N ASN A 101 -0.24 18.07 16.23
CA ASN A 101 -1.07 17.27 17.13
C ASN A 101 -0.24 16.54 18.22
N GLY A 102 1.03 16.91 18.39
CA GLY A 102 1.92 16.35 19.41
C GLY A 102 2.52 14.98 19.08
N VAL A 103 2.34 14.48 17.86
CA VAL A 103 2.99 13.26 17.36
C VAL A 103 4.34 13.65 16.76
N THR A 104 5.33 13.92 17.62
CA THR A 104 6.64 14.46 17.19
C THR A 104 7.69 13.38 16.93
N ASP A 105 7.63 12.25 17.66
CA ASP A 105 8.60 11.17 17.56
C ASP A 105 8.05 10.02 16.71
N ILE A 106 8.41 10.03 15.43
CA ILE A 106 7.96 9.03 14.44
C ILE A 106 9.19 8.39 13.81
N THR A 107 9.23 7.07 13.74
CA THR A 107 10.25 6.35 12.95
C THR A 107 9.65 5.84 11.65
N GLU A 108 10.28 6.16 10.53
CA GLU A 108 9.95 5.67 9.19
C GLU A 108 10.69 4.37 8.90
N PHE A 109 10.02 3.36 8.34
CA PHE A 109 10.65 2.15 7.82
C PHE A 109 10.26 1.98 6.36
N ARG A 110 11.23 2.02 5.45
CA ARG A 110 11.04 1.64 4.04
C ARG A 110 11.19 0.13 3.93
N ILE A 111 10.11 -0.59 3.76
CA ILE A 111 10.09 -2.05 3.81
C ILE A 111 10.31 -2.72 2.45
N GLY A 112 10.58 -1.95 1.41
CA GLY A 112 10.80 -2.46 0.06
C GLY A 112 9.89 -1.79 -0.94
N SER A 113 9.58 -2.51 -2.00
CA SER A 113 8.76 -2.00 -3.10
C SER A 113 7.71 -3.02 -3.52
N ASP A 114 6.68 -2.49 -4.14
CA ASP A 114 5.77 -3.23 -5.00
C ASP A 114 6.07 -2.82 -6.44
N GLY A 115 5.92 -3.75 -7.38
CA GLY A 115 6.17 -3.55 -8.79
C GLY A 115 5.26 -4.44 -9.61
N ILE A 116 4.43 -3.84 -10.46
CA ILE A 116 3.47 -4.55 -11.30
C ILE A 116 4.00 -4.55 -12.73
N VAL A 117 4.05 -5.72 -13.35
CA VAL A 117 4.55 -5.85 -14.72
C VAL A 117 3.42 -6.22 -15.66
N ILE A 118 3.59 -5.84 -16.92
CA ILE A 118 2.92 -6.49 -18.04
C ILE A 118 3.94 -7.40 -18.68
N ALA A 119 3.60 -8.67 -18.85
CA ALA A 119 4.53 -9.68 -19.33
C ALA A 119 3.90 -10.57 -20.40
N SER A 120 4.75 -11.26 -21.15
CA SER A 120 4.37 -12.28 -22.13
C SER A 120 5.39 -13.42 -22.14
N SER A 121 5.08 -14.52 -22.81
CA SER A 121 6.08 -15.55 -23.12
C SER A 121 7.26 -14.92 -23.88
N LYS A 122 8.49 -15.40 -23.63
CA LYS A 122 9.65 -15.03 -24.46
C LYS A 122 9.51 -15.41 -25.93
N GLU A 123 8.65 -16.36 -26.24
CA GLU A 123 8.34 -16.77 -27.61
C GLU A 123 7.30 -15.85 -28.27
N ALA A 124 6.67 -14.96 -27.49
CA ALA A 124 5.74 -13.96 -28.00
C ALA A 124 6.47 -12.72 -28.54
N GLU A 125 5.75 -11.96 -29.37
CA GLU A 125 6.14 -10.60 -29.74
C GLU A 125 6.05 -9.68 -28.51
N ASN A 126 7.16 -9.03 -28.17
CA ASN A 126 7.20 -8.09 -27.05
C ASN A 126 6.29 -6.87 -27.31
N LEU A 127 5.73 -6.30 -26.25
CA LEU A 127 4.90 -5.11 -26.29
C LEU A 127 5.75 -3.90 -25.87
N ASP A 128 5.85 -2.90 -26.74
CA ASP A 128 6.37 -1.58 -26.40
C ASP A 128 5.19 -0.61 -26.40
N ILE A 129 4.86 -0.07 -25.23
CA ILE A 129 3.61 0.67 -25.02
C ILE A 129 3.79 1.77 -23.97
N THR A 130 3.05 2.86 -24.13
CA THR A 130 2.97 3.90 -23.10
C THR A 130 1.86 3.59 -22.09
N LEU A 131 1.89 4.23 -20.91
CA LEU A 131 0.77 4.13 -19.97
C LEU A 131 -0.53 4.69 -20.55
N GLU A 132 -0.47 5.78 -21.33
CA GLU A 132 -1.63 6.32 -22.03
C GLU A 132 -2.24 5.28 -22.97
N GLN A 133 -1.42 4.65 -23.82
CA GLN A 133 -1.87 3.59 -24.73
C GLN A 133 -2.40 2.37 -23.96
N LEU A 134 -1.77 2.01 -22.84
CA LEU A 134 -2.24 0.93 -21.98
C LEU A 134 -3.64 1.23 -21.41
N PHE A 135 -3.87 2.46 -20.95
CA PHE A 135 -5.19 2.90 -20.50
C PHE A 135 -6.20 2.88 -21.64
N LEU A 136 -5.85 3.38 -22.82
CA LEU A 136 -6.72 3.31 -24.00
C LEU A 136 -7.03 1.87 -24.44
N ALA A 137 -6.15 0.91 -24.15
CA ALA A 137 -6.39 -0.51 -24.39
C ALA A 137 -7.29 -1.17 -23.33
N LEU A 138 -7.11 -0.85 -22.05
CA LEU A 138 -7.65 -1.64 -20.93
C LEU A 138 -8.65 -0.91 -20.04
N GLY A 139 -8.70 0.42 -20.05
CA GLY A 139 -9.67 1.21 -19.32
C GLY A 139 -11.10 0.81 -19.69
N SER A 140 -12.02 0.81 -18.73
CA SER A 140 -13.44 0.47 -18.96
C SER A 140 -14.10 1.48 -19.91
N LYS A 141 -13.68 2.74 -19.79
CA LYS A 141 -14.07 3.85 -20.65
C LYS A 141 -12.85 4.60 -21.16
N VAL A 142 -12.96 5.16 -22.36
CA VAL A 142 -11.94 5.98 -23.00
C VAL A 142 -12.60 7.18 -23.67
N PRO A 143 -11.88 8.30 -23.85
CA PRO A 143 -12.44 9.45 -24.55
C PRO A 143 -12.50 9.15 -26.05
N VAL A 144 -13.67 9.35 -26.66
CA VAL A 144 -13.88 9.30 -28.10
C VAL A 144 -14.62 10.57 -28.49
N ASN A 145 -13.97 11.42 -29.29
CA ASN A 145 -14.50 12.75 -29.66
C ASN A 145 -14.87 13.63 -28.45
N GLY A 146 -14.09 13.53 -27.36
CA GLY A 146 -14.30 14.31 -26.13
C GLY A 146 -15.34 13.73 -25.16
N GLU A 147 -15.94 12.57 -25.46
CA GLU A 147 -16.89 11.90 -24.58
C GLU A 147 -16.35 10.58 -24.04
N TRP A 148 -16.55 10.31 -22.75
CA TRP A 148 -16.18 9.04 -22.12
C TRP A 148 -17.17 7.94 -22.49
N VAL A 149 -16.75 7.04 -23.39
CA VAL A 149 -17.57 5.91 -23.87
C VAL A 149 -16.96 4.57 -23.45
N ALA A 150 -17.76 3.50 -23.48
CA ALA A 150 -17.24 2.14 -23.30
C ALA A 150 -16.13 1.86 -24.31
N ASN A 151 -15.03 1.25 -23.86
CA ASN A 151 -13.83 1.09 -24.66
C ASN A 151 -14.08 0.34 -25.98
N PRO A 152 -13.96 1.00 -27.15
CA PRO A 152 -14.28 0.39 -28.43
C PRO A 152 -13.11 -0.42 -29.02
N ASN A 153 -11.89 -0.21 -28.53
CA ASN A 153 -10.67 -0.80 -29.10
C ASN A 153 -10.70 -2.32 -28.92
N LYS A 154 -10.47 -3.08 -29.99
CA LYS A 154 -10.49 -4.56 -29.97
C LYS A 154 -9.11 -5.15 -30.26
N ASN A 155 -8.31 -4.47 -31.07
CA ASN A 155 -6.91 -4.81 -31.34
C ASN A 155 -5.98 -3.76 -30.75
N TRP A 156 -4.73 -4.13 -30.48
CA TRP A 156 -3.74 -3.15 -30.01
C TRP A 156 -3.50 -2.05 -31.05
N SER A 157 -3.53 -2.38 -32.34
CA SER A 157 -3.44 -1.42 -33.44
C SER A 157 -4.61 -0.42 -33.54
N ASP A 158 -5.74 -0.69 -32.86
CA ASP A 158 -6.86 0.28 -32.78
C ASP A 158 -6.51 1.44 -31.84
N VAL A 159 -5.63 1.19 -30.87
CA VAL A 159 -5.12 2.19 -29.92
C VAL A 159 -4.07 3.07 -30.58
N ASP A 160 -3.07 2.45 -31.21
CA ASP A 160 -2.02 3.15 -31.94
C ASP A 160 -1.45 2.23 -33.04
N SER A 161 -1.21 2.78 -34.23
CA SER A 161 -0.70 2.03 -35.39
C SER A 161 0.68 1.40 -35.21
N SER A 162 1.46 1.86 -34.23
CA SER A 162 2.76 1.29 -33.85
C SER A 162 2.62 -0.02 -33.04
N LEU A 163 1.44 -0.27 -32.49
CA LEU A 163 1.17 -1.47 -31.69
C LEU A 163 0.75 -2.66 -32.57
N PRO A 164 0.90 -3.90 -32.08
CA PRO A 164 0.61 -5.10 -32.87
C PRO A 164 -0.83 -5.18 -33.40
N ASN A 165 -1.02 -5.61 -34.64
CA ASN A 165 -2.35 -5.89 -35.19
C ASN A 165 -2.88 -7.26 -34.73
N LYS A 166 -3.15 -7.38 -33.42
CA LYS A 166 -3.72 -8.58 -32.79
C LYS A 166 -4.76 -8.19 -31.73
N PRO A 167 -5.70 -9.10 -31.41
CA PRO A 167 -6.70 -8.86 -30.38
C PRO A 167 -6.06 -8.49 -29.04
N ILE A 168 -6.67 -7.55 -28.32
CA ILE A 168 -6.30 -7.22 -26.94
C ILE A 168 -6.75 -8.40 -26.07
N ARG A 169 -5.77 -9.13 -25.54
CA ARG A 169 -5.98 -10.27 -24.62
C ARG A 169 -4.98 -10.14 -23.49
N VAL A 170 -5.44 -9.63 -22.35
CA VAL A 170 -4.64 -9.45 -21.15
C VAL A 170 -5.25 -10.25 -20.02
N MET A 171 -4.49 -11.14 -19.39
CA MET A 171 -4.93 -11.85 -18.19
C MET A 171 -4.39 -11.15 -16.95
N GLY A 172 -5.18 -11.01 -15.90
CA GLY A 172 -4.71 -10.34 -14.70
C GLY A 172 -5.49 -10.74 -13.45
N PRO A 173 -5.05 -10.28 -12.28
CA PRO A 173 -5.65 -10.65 -10.99
C PRO A 173 -7.11 -10.18 -10.87
N PRO A 174 -7.91 -10.83 -9.98
CA PRO A 174 -9.31 -10.48 -9.77
C PRO A 174 -9.47 -9.11 -9.06
N PRO A 175 -10.67 -8.51 -9.05
CA PRO A 175 -10.97 -7.25 -8.35
C PRO A 175 -10.67 -7.23 -6.85
N THR A 176 -10.51 -8.40 -6.22
CA THR A 176 -10.20 -8.56 -4.79
C THR A 176 -8.70 -8.54 -4.48
N SER A 177 -7.84 -8.49 -5.50
CA SER A 177 -6.39 -8.59 -5.36
C SER A 177 -5.70 -7.23 -5.17
N GLY A 178 -4.74 -7.15 -4.25
CA GLY A 178 -3.89 -5.95 -4.11
C GLY A 178 -3.03 -5.65 -5.35
N THR A 179 -2.68 -6.68 -6.13
CA THR A 179 -2.00 -6.52 -7.43
C THR A 179 -2.91 -5.79 -8.42
N ARG A 180 -4.22 -6.08 -8.39
CA ARG A 180 -5.24 -5.41 -9.22
C ARG A 180 -5.40 -3.95 -8.83
N ASP A 181 -5.51 -3.66 -7.53
CA ASP A 181 -5.57 -2.29 -7.02
C ASP A 181 -4.35 -1.48 -7.48
N SER A 182 -3.15 -2.05 -7.33
CA SER A 182 -1.89 -1.40 -7.73
C SER A 182 -1.80 -1.18 -9.24
N PHE A 183 -2.26 -2.13 -10.05
CA PHE A 183 -2.33 -1.97 -11.50
C PHE A 183 -3.26 -0.82 -11.91
N ASN A 184 -4.45 -0.76 -11.30
CA ASN A 184 -5.43 0.27 -11.61
C ASN A 184 -4.92 1.67 -11.21
N GLU A 185 -4.30 1.79 -10.03
CA GLU A 185 -3.74 3.06 -9.53
C GLU A 185 -2.48 3.49 -10.28
N LEU A 186 -1.49 2.60 -10.42
CA LEU A 186 -0.15 2.99 -10.90
C LEU A 186 -0.02 2.94 -12.43
N ALA A 187 -0.81 2.10 -13.11
CA ALA A 187 -0.74 1.98 -14.56
C ALA A 187 -1.91 2.70 -15.24
N LEU A 188 -3.14 2.32 -14.90
CA LEU A 188 -4.32 2.84 -15.60
C LEU A 188 -4.61 4.29 -15.24
N ALA A 189 -4.63 4.64 -13.96
CA ALA A 189 -4.90 6.02 -13.56
C ALA A 189 -3.80 6.96 -14.05
N ALA A 190 -2.53 6.56 -13.92
CA ALA A 190 -1.39 7.32 -14.45
C ALA A 190 -1.42 7.47 -15.99
N GLY A 191 -1.96 6.47 -16.72
CA GLY A 191 -2.20 6.57 -18.16
C GLY A 191 -3.36 7.51 -18.49
N CYS A 192 -4.47 7.40 -17.75
CA CYS A 192 -5.64 8.26 -17.86
C CYS A 192 -5.29 9.72 -17.61
N ASP A 193 -4.44 10.01 -16.61
CA ASP A 193 -4.00 11.35 -16.22
C ASP A 193 -3.20 12.09 -17.30
N GLN A 194 -2.72 11.37 -18.32
CA GLN A 194 -2.05 11.97 -19.48
C GLN A 194 -3.05 12.51 -20.52
N LEU A 195 -4.33 12.09 -20.44
CA LEU A 195 -5.38 12.52 -21.34
C LEU A 195 -5.93 13.90 -20.91
N PRO A 196 -6.08 14.86 -21.84
CA PRO A 196 -6.67 16.16 -21.54
C PRO A 196 -8.07 16.09 -20.91
N GLU A 197 -8.87 15.09 -21.28
CA GLU A 197 -10.22 14.87 -20.79
C GLU A 197 -10.24 14.51 -19.30
N ALA A 198 -9.19 13.88 -18.77
CA ALA A 198 -9.11 13.49 -17.37
C ALA A 198 -8.99 14.69 -16.43
N ALA A 199 -8.43 15.82 -16.91
CA ALA A 199 -8.26 17.04 -16.12
C ALA A 199 -9.58 17.66 -15.63
N ASN A 200 -10.71 17.31 -16.26
CA ASN A 200 -12.03 17.83 -15.89
C ASN A 200 -12.81 16.89 -14.95
N LEU A 201 -12.27 15.72 -14.62
CA LEU A 201 -12.96 14.74 -13.78
C LEU A 201 -12.91 15.15 -12.31
N GLY A 202 -14.05 15.06 -11.63
CA GLY A 202 -14.08 15.12 -10.17
C GLY A 202 -13.40 13.88 -9.57
N LYS A 203 -12.96 13.95 -8.31
CA LYS A 203 -12.23 12.84 -7.66
C LYS A 203 -12.93 11.48 -7.77
N ASP A 204 -14.23 11.42 -7.47
CA ASP A 204 -14.97 10.15 -7.49
C ASP A 204 -15.22 9.66 -8.93
N GLU A 205 -15.40 10.59 -9.87
CA GLU A 205 -15.57 10.28 -11.29
C GLU A 205 -14.26 9.76 -11.90
N HIS A 206 -13.15 10.42 -11.57
CA HIS A 206 -11.80 10.00 -11.92
C HIS A 206 -11.52 8.57 -11.44
N ALA A 207 -11.73 8.27 -10.16
CA ALA A 207 -11.57 6.89 -9.67
C ALA A 207 -12.48 5.90 -10.43
N SER A 208 -13.72 6.27 -10.73
CA SER A 208 -14.66 5.41 -11.46
C SER A 208 -14.31 5.18 -12.94
N ILE A 209 -13.46 6.02 -13.54
CA ILE A 209 -13.09 5.97 -14.95
C ILE A 209 -11.65 5.48 -15.10
N CYS A 210 -10.72 6.19 -14.46
CA CYS A 210 -9.29 6.02 -14.62
C CYS A 210 -8.73 4.80 -13.85
N GLU A 211 -9.38 4.38 -12.77
CA GLU A 211 -9.00 3.17 -12.00
C GLU A 211 -9.89 1.96 -12.32
N SER A 212 -10.62 2.00 -13.44
CA SER A 212 -11.56 0.95 -13.84
C SER A 212 -11.15 0.26 -15.14
N VAL A 213 -11.26 -1.06 -15.15
CA VAL A 213 -10.83 -1.90 -16.28
C VAL A 213 -12.04 -2.43 -17.01
N ARG A 214 -11.92 -2.61 -18.32
CA ARG A 214 -12.96 -3.21 -19.15
C ARG A 214 -13.28 -4.67 -18.76
N GLU A 215 -14.55 -5.01 -18.82
CA GLU A 215 -15.08 -6.35 -18.51
C GLU A 215 -15.66 -7.06 -19.75
N ASP A 216 -15.33 -6.57 -20.95
CA ASP A 216 -15.86 -7.07 -22.22
C ASP A 216 -15.04 -8.23 -22.84
N GLY A 217 -14.20 -8.88 -22.02
CA GLY A 217 -13.39 -10.05 -22.39
C GLY A 217 -11.99 -9.76 -22.93
N ALA A 218 -11.61 -8.49 -23.12
CA ALA A 218 -10.24 -8.12 -23.46
C ALA A 218 -9.29 -8.24 -22.25
N PHE A 219 -9.78 -7.89 -21.06
CA PHE A 219 -9.15 -8.22 -19.78
C PHE A 219 -9.82 -9.48 -19.20
N ILE A 220 -9.03 -10.51 -18.92
CA ILE A 220 -9.46 -11.82 -18.47
C ILE A 220 -9.01 -11.98 -17.02
N GLU A 221 -9.96 -12.03 -16.10
CA GLU A 221 -9.67 -12.18 -14.68
C GLU A 221 -9.20 -13.60 -14.38
N ALA A 222 -8.09 -13.70 -13.68
CA ALA A 222 -7.54 -14.90 -13.09
C ALA A 222 -8.10 -15.12 -11.68
N GLY A 223 -7.75 -16.25 -11.06
CA GLY A 223 -7.93 -16.41 -9.61
C GLY A 223 -6.84 -15.67 -8.82
N GLU A 224 -6.93 -15.70 -7.48
CA GLU A 224 -5.98 -15.06 -6.56
C GLU A 224 -4.52 -15.55 -6.66
N ASN A 225 -4.26 -16.61 -7.44
CA ASN A 225 -2.92 -17.16 -7.60
C ASN A 225 -2.29 -16.68 -8.92
N ASP A 226 -1.40 -15.69 -8.83
CA ASP A 226 -0.68 -15.10 -9.97
C ASP A 226 0.13 -16.13 -10.77
N ASN A 227 0.54 -17.26 -10.17
CA ASN A 227 1.18 -18.36 -10.91
C ASN A 227 0.29 -18.92 -12.03
N LEU A 228 -1.04 -18.83 -11.91
CA LEU A 228 -1.95 -19.24 -12.98
C LEU A 228 -1.81 -18.35 -14.22
N ILE A 229 -1.54 -17.06 -14.02
CA ILE A 229 -1.28 -16.11 -15.10
C ILE A 229 0.04 -16.49 -15.77
N VAL A 230 1.11 -16.67 -14.99
CA VAL A 230 2.44 -17.11 -15.46
C VAL A 230 2.33 -18.39 -16.30
N GLN A 231 1.67 -19.43 -15.78
CA GLN A 231 1.50 -20.70 -16.49
C GLN A 231 0.74 -20.53 -17.81
N LYS A 232 -0.29 -19.67 -17.82
CA LYS A 232 -1.09 -19.41 -19.02
C LYS A 232 -0.27 -18.71 -20.11
N LEU A 233 0.54 -17.71 -19.74
CA LEU A 233 1.37 -16.97 -20.69
C LEU A 233 2.38 -17.86 -21.40
N ILE A 234 2.99 -18.80 -20.68
CA ILE A 234 4.02 -19.66 -21.28
C ILE A 234 3.44 -20.55 -22.39
N GLY A 235 2.15 -20.90 -22.30
CA GLY A 235 1.47 -21.69 -23.32
C GLY A 235 0.70 -20.88 -24.38
N ASP A 236 0.62 -19.54 -24.28
CA ASP A 236 -0.19 -18.68 -25.15
C ASP A 236 0.60 -17.43 -25.56
N THR A 237 1.29 -17.51 -26.70
CA THR A 237 2.11 -16.40 -27.24
C THR A 237 1.29 -15.22 -27.79
N GLY A 238 -0.04 -15.33 -27.79
CA GLY A 238 -0.96 -14.26 -28.19
C GLY A 238 -1.61 -13.53 -27.02
N MET A 239 -1.11 -13.72 -25.79
CA MET A 239 -1.64 -13.15 -24.56
C MET A 239 -0.56 -12.38 -23.80
N TYR A 240 -0.96 -11.30 -23.14
CA TYR A 240 -0.17 -10.61 -22.13
C TYR A 240 -0.76 -10.85 -20.74
N GLY A 241 0.03 -10.68 -19.70
CA GLY A 241 -0.43 -10.85 -18.33
C GLY A 241 0.04 -9.73 -17.40
N VAL A 242 -0.77 -9.42 -16.40
CA VAL A 242 -0.49 -8.45 -15.34
C VAL A 242 -0.31 -9.18 -14.02
N PHE A 243 0.84 -9.00 -13.36
CA PHE A 243 1.14 -9.59 -12.04
C PHE A 243 2.35 -8.92 -11.40
N GLY A 244 2.70 -9.29 -10.16
CA GLY A 244 3.86 -8.75 -9.45
C GLY A 244 5.21 -9.12 -10.07
N TYR A 245 6.18 -8.19 -10.05
CA TYR A 245 7.52 -8.36 -10.63
C TYR A 245 8.27 -9.60 -10.14
N SER A 246 8.08 -10.01 -8.88
CA SER A 246 8.74 -11.20 -8.33
C SER A 246 8.46 -12.46 -9.15
N PHE A 247 7.23 -12.64 -9.63
CA PHE A 247 6.88 -13.78 -10.48
C PHE A 247 7.55 -13.72 -11.86
N LEU A 248 7.79 -12.51 -12.40
CA LEU A 248 8.57 -12.36 -13.63
C LEU A 248 10.03 -12.70 -13.38
N GLU A 249 10.62 -12.22 -12.28
CA GLU A 249 12.00 -12.51 -11.90
C GLU A 249 12.23 -14.03 -11.74
N GLU A 250 11.34 -14.73 -11.04
CA GLU A 250 11.39 -16.18 -10.85
C GLU A 250 11.24 -16.98 -12.15
N ASN A 251 10.58 -16.42 -13.16
CA ASN A 251 10.31 -17.05 -14.45
C ASN A 251 11.02 -16.33 -15.61
N ALA A 252 12.11 -15.61 -15.31
CA ALA A 252 12.83 -14.78 -16.27
C ALA A 252 13.52 -15.61 -17.36
N ASP A 253 13.57 -16.93 -17.26
CA ASP A 253 14.03 -17.84 -18.32
C ASP A 253 12.96 -18.02 -19.42
N ARG A 254 11.66 -17.93 -19.08
CA ARG A 254 10.51 -18.24 -19.94
C ARG A 254 9.62 -17.03 -20.27
N LEU A 255 9.61 -16.00 -19.44
CA LEU A 255 8.83 -14.79 -19.61
C LEU A 255 9.71 -13.58 -19.97
N GLN A 256 9.09 -12.59 -20.59
CA GLN A 256 9.64 -11.25 -20.84
C GLN A 256 8.64 -10.18 -20.42
N ALA A 257 9.15 -9.05 -19.94
CA ALA A 257 8.34 -7.87 -19.68
C ALA A 257 8.10 -7.05 -20.94
N ALA A 258 6.92 -6.44 -21.00
CA ALA A 258 6.65 -5.31 -21.87
C ALA A 258 7.56 -4.14 -21.51
N THR A 259 7.96 -3.38 -22.54
CA THR A 259 8.58 -2.07 -22.38
C THR A 259 7.47 -1.07 -22.10
N LEU A 260 7.50 -0.45 -20.92
CA LEU A 260 6.54 0.57 -20.51
C LEU A 260 7.21 1.94 -20.47
N ASN A 261 6.70 2.88 -21.27
CA ASN A 261 7.31 4.21 -21.42
C ASN A 261 8.83 4.15 -21.71
N GLY A 262 9.26 3.19 -22.53
CA GLY A 262 10.68 2.97 -22.85
C GLY A 262 11.50 2.29 -21.75
N MET A 263 10.90 1.81 -20.66
CA MET A 263 11.58 1.12 -19.56
C MET A 263 11.14 -0.32 -19.39
N ILE A 264 12.10 -1.18 -19.05
CA ILE A 264 11.86 -2.55 -18.60
C ILE A 264 11.97 -2.62 -17.07
N PRO A 265 11.17 -3.46 -16.39
CA PRO A 265 11.26 -3.61 -14.95
C PRO A 265 12.55 -4.34 -14.56
N THR A 266 13.27 -3.75 -13.61
CA THR A 266 14.40 -4.38 -12.91
C THR A 266 14.25 -4.14 -11.41
N ALA A 267 14.81 -5.02 -10.59
CA ALA A 267 14.81 -4.84 -9.15
C ALA A 267 15.43 -3.47 -8.77
N GLU A 268 16.48 -3.06 -9.48
CA GLU A 268 17.14 -1.76 -9.29
C GLU A 268 16.23 -0.59 -9.64
N ALA A 269 15.61 -0.59 -10.84
CA ALA A 269 14.72 0.50 -11.25
C ALA A 269 13.47 0.60 -10.37
N ILE A 270 12.94 -0.53 -9.90
CA ILE A 270 11.80 -0.56 -8.97
C ILE A 270 12.22 -0.05 -7.59
N ALA A 271 13.38 -0.45 -7.08
CA ALA A 271 13.91 0.04 -5.81
C ALA A 271 14.35 1.52 -5.88
N ALA A 272 14.60 2.06 -7.07
CA ALA A 272 14.89 3.47 -7.29
C ALA A 272 13.65 4.34 -7.53
N ASP A 273 12.45 3.75 -7.53
CA ASP A 273 11.19 4.40 -7.94
C ASP A 273 11.25 4.97 -9.38
N GLU A 274 12.11 4.42 -10.24
CA GLU A 274 12.25 4.81 -11.64
C GLU A 274 11.27 4.07 -12.55
N TYR A 275 10.90 2.83 -12.23
CA TYR A 275 9.92 2.07 -13.01
C TYR A 275 8.50 2.62 -12.80
N PRO A 276 7.72 2.90 -13.86
CA PRO A 276 6.48 3.68 -13.76
C PRO A 276 5.35 2.98 -13.01
N VAL A 277 5.37 1.65 -12.94
CA VAL A 277 4.34 0.84 -12.26
C VAL A 277 4.93 0.18 -11.02
N ALA A 278 5.66 0.97 -10.25
CA ALA A 278 6.24 0.56 -8.98
C ALA A 278 6.02 1.63 -7.91
N ARG A 279 6.11 1.21 -6.65
CA ARG A 279 6.05 2.12 -5.52
C ARG A 279 6.81 1.58 -4.32
N SER A 280 7.49 2.49 -3.64
CA SER A 280 8.04 2.23 -2.32
C SER A 280 6.97 2.03 -1.26
N LEU A 281 7.19 1.02 -0.42
CA LEU A 281 6.32 0.67 0.69
C LEU A 281 6.98 1.02 2.02
N PHE A 282 6.15 1.51 2.95
CA PHE A 282 6.59 2.01 4.24
C PHE A 282 5.65 1.58 5.36
N PHE A 283 6.17 1.56 6.58
CA PHE A 283 5.36 1.79 7.76
C PHE A 283 6.01 2.83 8.66
N TYR A 284 5.19 3.50 9.45
CA TYR A 284 5.59 4.55 10.38
C TYR A 284 5.18 4.15 11.79
N VAL A 285 6.10 4.26 12.74
CA VAL A 285 5.86 3.89 14.14
C VAL A 285 5.81 5.13 15.00
N LYS A 286 4.77 5.25 15.81
CA LYS A 286 4.63 6.29 16.82
C LYS A 286 5.43 5.92 18.07
N LYS A 287 6.57 6.57 18.30
CA LYS A 287 7.44 6.22 19.43
C LYS A 287 6.81 6.48 20.79
N ALA A 288 5.88 7.43 20.88
CA ALA A 288 5.10 7.66 22.10
C ALA A 288 4.31 6.42 22.57
N HIS A 289 4.09 5.42 21.71
CA HIS A 289 3.42 4.16 22.04
C HIS A 289 4.39 3.02 22.36
N VAL A 290 5.67 3.15 22.01
CA VAL A 290 6.70 2.14 22.31
C VAL A 290 6.94 2.07 23.82
N GLY A 291 6.80 0.87 24.41
CA GLY A 291 6.87 0.65 25.85
C GLY A 291 5.57 1.00 26.61
N VAL A 292 4.56 1.52 25.93
CA VAL A 292 3.20 1.74 26.47
C VAL A 292 2.26 0.66 25.97
N VAL A 293 2.26 0.40 24.66
CA VAL A 293 1.55 -0.71 24.04
C VAL A 293 2.53 -1.88 23.87
N PRO A 294 2.26 -3.06 24.46
CA PRO A 294 3.17 -4.19 24.39
C PRO A 294 3.39 -4.70 22.96
N GLY A 295 4.61 -5.14 22.65
CA GLY A 295 4.92 -5.89 21.42
C GLY A 295 5.35 -5.05 20.21
N ILE A 296 5.37 -3.71 20.27
CA ILE A 296 5.70 -2.88 19.11
C ILE A 296 7.11 -3.15 18.58
N GLN A 297 8.12 -3.23 19.46
CA GLN A 297 9.51 -3.48 19.04
C GLN A 297 9.66 -4.89 18.44
N GLU A 298 8.97 -5.86 19.02
CA GLU A 298 8.97 -7.25 18.60
C GLU A 298 8.23 -7.43 17.26
N TYR A 299 7.15 -6.68 17.02
CA TYR A 299 6.46 -6.65 15.73
C TYR A 299 7.33 -6.08 14.62
N ILE A 300 8.03 -4.96 14.89
CA ILE A 300 9.03 -4.40 13.97
C ILE A 300 10.11 -5.45 13.66
N GLY A 301 10.61 -6.12 14.71
CA GLY A 301 11.61 -7.18 14.60
C GLY A 301 11.17 -8.39 13.76
N GLU A 302 9.92 -8.86 13.90
CA GLU A 302 9.37 -9.93 13.05
C GLU A 302 9.27 -9.45 11.59
N PHE A 303 8.77 -8.22 11.36
CA PHE A 303 8.59 -7.66 10.02
C PHE A 303 9.90 -7.64 9.22
N ILE A 304 10.99 -7.23 9.86
CA ILE A 304 12.32 -7.10 9.21
C ILE A 304 13.23 -8.31 9.43
N SER A 305 12.70 -9.39 10.00
CA SER A 305 13.49 -10.59 10.28
C SER A 305 13.98 -11.24 8.98
N ASN A 306 15.08 -12.00 9.08
CA ASN A 306 15.53 -12.84 7.96
C ASN A 306 14.46 -13.87 7.53
N ALA A 307 13.58 -14.30 8.45
CA ALA A 307 12.47 -15.18 8.11
C ALA A 307 11.39 -14.49 7.27
N ALA A 308 11.20 -13.18 7.46
CA ALA A 308 10.23 -12.37 6.73
C ALA A 308 10.79 -11.83 5.41
N MET A 309 11.94 -11.15 5.46
CA MET A 309 12.49 -10.38 4.33
C MET A 309 13.81 -10.94 3.78
N GLY A 310 14.34 -12.00 4.38
CA GLY A 310 15.60 -12.60 3.92
C GLY A 310 15.49 -13.23 2.53
N GLN A 311 16.57 -13.88 2.09
CA GLN A 311 16.66 -14.44 0.75
C GLN A 311 15.49 -15.37 0.38
N ASN A 312 15.03 -16.17 1.36
CA ASN A 312 13.88 -17.08 1.25
C ASN A 312 12.75 -16.67 2.23
N GLY A 313 12.62 -15.36 2.46
CA GLY A 313 11.65 -14.83 3.41
C GLY A 313 10.23 -14.93 2.90
N TYR A 314 9.28 -15.21 3.80
CA TYR A 314 7.88 -15.44 3.42
C TYR A 314 7.19 -14.22 2.80
N LEU A 315 7.73 -13.00 2.93
CA LEU A 315 7.14 -11.81 2.30
C LEU A 315 7.38 -11.77 0.80
N LYS A 316 8.44 -12.42 0.30
CA LYS A 316 8.67 -12.58 -1.15
C LYS A 316 7.59 -13.44 -1.79
N ASP A 317 7.18 -14.51 -1.11
CA ASP A 317 6.11 -15.42 -1.56
C ASP A 317 4.76 -14.71 -1.69
N VAL A 318 4.58 -13.59 -0.97
CA VAL A 318 3.39 -12.73 -1.02
C VAL A 318 3.55 -11.60 -2.06
N GLY A 319 4.72 -11.48 -2.69
CA GLY A 319 5.00 -10.51 -3.77
C GLY A 319 5.80 -9.28 -3.35
N LEU A 320 6.30 -9.20 -2.11
CA LEU A 320 7.12 -8.06 -1.68
C LEU A 320 8.50 -8.09 -2.35
N ILE A 321 8.86 -7.01 -3.04
CA ILE A 321 10.24 -6.80 -3.50
C ILE A 321 11.03 -6.27 -2.32
N VAL A 322 11.69 -7.19 -1.62
CA VAL A 322 12.42 -6.89 -0.39
C VAL A 322 13.68 -6.05 -0.69
N PRO A 323 14.12 -5.23 0.28
CA PRO A 323 15.36 -4.47 0.14
C PRO A 323 16.57 -5.39 -0.10
N PRO A 324 17.59 -4.92 -0.84
CA PRO A 324 18.88 -5.61 -0.90
C PRO A 324 19.45 -5.86 0.50
N ARG A 325 20.30 -6.89 0.64
CA ARG A 325 20.83 -7.32 1.95
C ARG A 325 21.42 -6.17 2.78
N ALA A 326 22.17 -5.25 2.17
CA ALA A 326 22.75 -4.11 2.87
C ALA A 326 21.65 -3.19 3.45
N ALA A 327 20.65 -2.83 2.64
CA ALA A 327 19.53 -2.02 3.09
C ALA A 327 18.65 -2.74 4.13
N LEU A 328 18.53 -4.08 4.06
CA LEU A 328 17.86 -4.85 5.11
C LEU A 328 18.64 -4.80 6.43
N MET A 329 19.98 -4.87 6.39
CA MET A 329 20.79 -4.71 7.59
C MET A 329 20.64 -3.30 8.19
N ASP A 330 20.63 -2.26 7.35
CA ASP A 330 20.39 -0.89 7.81
C ASP A 330 19.00 -0.74 8.46
N LEU A 331 17.97 -1.44 7.94
CA LEU A 331 16.64 -1.48 8.56
C LEU A 331 16.66 -2.17 9.92
N MET A 332 17.43 -3.24 10.08
CA MET A 332 17.59 -3.94 11.36
C MET A 332 18.26 -3.03 12.40
N ASP A 333 19.34 -2.33 12.03
CA ASP A 333 20.00 -1.35 12.90
C ASP A 333 19.07 -0.15 13.22
N LYS A 334 18.24 0.25 12.26
CA LYS A 334 17.21 1.29 12.44
C LYS A 334 16.14 0.86 13.44
N ALA A 335 15.76 -0.40 13.48
CA ALA A 335 14.78 -0.92 14.44
C ALA A 335 15.29 -0.90 15.88
N GLU A 336 16.60 -1.03 16.08
CA GLU A 336 17.22 -0.91 17.41
C GLU A 336 17.28 0.55 17.87
N SER A 337 17.68 1.46 16.97
CA SER A 337 17.92 2.87 17.30
C SER A 337 16.67 3.77 17.23
N MET A 338 15.66 3.37 16.45
CA MET A 338 14.39 4.07 16.25
C MET A 338 14.57 5.60 16.07
N PRO A 339 15.35 6.06 15.06
CA PRO A 339 15.57 7.47 14.84
C PRO A 339 14.26 8.18 14.45
N ASN A 340 14.16 9.47 14.77
CA ASN A 340 13.01 10.28 14.39
C ASN A 340 13.15 10.73 12.93
N LEU A 341 12.08 10.60 12.16
CA LEU A 341 11.92 11.24 10.85
C LEU A 341 11.84 12.75 11.03
N THR A 342 12.64 13.48 10.26
CA THR A 342 12.71 14.94 10.29
C THR A 342 12.09 15.54 9.03
N LEU A 343 11.69 16.82 9.11
CA LEU A 343 11.18 17.56 7.94
C LEU A 343 12.24 17.72 6.86
N ASP A 344 13.52 17.81 7.23
CA ASP A 344 14.62 17.97 6.27
C ASP A 344 14.87 16.68 5.46
N GLU A 345 14.58 15.51 6.02
CA GLU A 345 14.64 14.25 5.28
C GLU A 345 13.51 14.08 4.25
N LEU A 346 12.44 14.88 4.33
CA LEU A 346 11.28 14.83 3.43
C LEU A 346 11.29 15.92 2.33
N LYS A 347 12.28 16.81 2.34
CA LYS A 347 12.46 17.86 1.31
C LYS A 347 13.29 17.33 0.15
#